data_AF-A0A927KXG4-F1
#
_entry.id   AF-A0A927KXG4-F1
#
_cell.length_a   1.000
_cell.length_b   1.000
_cell.length_c   1.000
_cell.angle_alpha   90.00
_cell.angle_beta   90.00
_cell.angle_gamma   90.00
#
_symmetry.space_group_name_H-M   'P 1'
#
loop_
_entity.id
_entity.type
_entity.pdbx_description
1 polymer ?
#
loop_
_entity_poly.entity_id
_entity_poly.type
_entity_poly.pdbx_seq_one_letter_code
_entity_poly.pdbx_strand_id
1 'polypeptide(L)'
;MDSQDVLFRAPVRVRLQCGLERTFLSVYDALDYLEHEWPLRRGERYKKAVDKCRGALSWFAPVEVAREAFIAACLEAGMPLVMTAPPSMGNANIRASA
;
A
#
# COMPACT_ATOMS: atom_id res chain seq x y z
N MET A 1 -13.66 5.77 21.81
CA MET A 1 -13.88 5.85 20.36
C MET A 1 -13.18 4.66 19.75
N ASP A 2 -13.95 3.71 19.23
CA ASP A 2 -13.43 2.52 18.55
C ASP A 2 -12.98 2.97 17.16
N SER A 3 -11.74 3.44 17.07
CA SER A 3 -11.11 3.79 15.80
C SER A 3 -11.28 2.58 14.90
N GLN A 4 -12.01 2.74 13.80
CA GLN A 4 -12.36 1.67 12.88
C GLN A 4 -11.07 1.17 12.22
N ASP A 5 -10.35 0.29 12.91
CA ASP A 5 -9.14 -0.40 12.46
C ASP A 5 -9.57 -1.44 11.41
N VAL A 6 -9.97 -0.91 10.26
CA VAL A 6 -10.33 -1.70 9.09
C VAL A 6 -9.01 -2.17 8.48
N LEU A 7 -8.51 -3.28 9.01
CA LEU A 7 -7.23 -3.87 8.61
C LEU A 7 -7.30 -4.46 7.21
N PHE A 8 -6.25 -4.26 6.42
CA PHE A 8 -6.10 -4.99 5.18
C PHE A 8 -5.84 -6.47 5.47
N ARG A 9 -6.48 -7.35 4.69
CA ARG A 9 -6.23 -8.80 4.76
C ARG A 9 -4.76 -9.15 4.58
N ALA A 10 -4.06 -8.37 3.75
CA ALA A 10 -2.63 -8.42 3.59
C ALA A 10 -2.08 -6.99 3.54
N PRO A 11 -1.04 -6.68 4.33
CA PRO A 11 -0.48 -5.35 4.38
C PRO A 11 0.04 -4.93 3.00
N VAL A 12 -0.05 -3.64 2.72
CA VAL A 12 0.41 -3.06 1.45
C VAL A 12 1.75 -2.38 1.71
N ARG A 13 2.84 -2.92 1.15
CA ARG A 13 4.15 -2.27 1.18
C ARG A 13 4.41 -1.56 -0.14
N VAL A 14 4.77 -0.29 -0.09
CA VAL A 14 5.09 0.52 -1.26
C VAL A 14 6.43 1.20 -1.08
N ARG A 15 7.15 1.40 -2.18
CA ARG A 15 8.35 2.23 -2.18
C ARG A 15 7.99 3.64 -2.60
N LEU A 16 8.17 4.58 -1.68
CA LEU A 16 7.94 6.00 -1.91
C LEU A 16 8.96 6.57 -2.89
N GLN A 17 8.64 7.73 -3.47
CA GLN A 17 9.53 8.47 -4.37
C GLN A 17 10.88 8.83 -3.73
N CYS A 18 10.93 9.01 -2.40
CA CYS A 18 12.17 9.26 -1.66
C CYS A 18 13.04 8.00 -1.48
N GLY A 19 12.61 6.84 -1.98
CA GLY A 19 13.29 5.55 -1.82
C GLY A 19 12.92 4.79 -0.55
N LEU A 20 12.17 5.42 0.38
CA LEU A 20 11.71 4.79 1.62
C LEU A 20 10.61 3.76 1.34
N GLU A 21 10.66 2.63 2.03
CA GLU A 21 9.58 1.64 2.00
C GLU A 21 8.59 1.91 3.13
N ARG A 22 7.30 2.03 2.79
CA ARG A 22 6.22 2.17 3.77
C ARG A 22 5.26 0.99 3.69
N THR A 23 4.92 0.46 4.86
CA THR A 23 3.96 -0.61 5.07
C THR A 23 2.66 -0.01 5.62
N PHE A 24 1.55 -0.28 4.96
CA PHE A 24 0.20 0.10 5.37
C PHE A 24 -0.53 -1.15 5.86
N LEU A 25 -0.96 -1.14 7.12
CA LEU A 25 -1.65 -2.25 7.77
C LEU A 25 -3.17 -2.09 7.68
N SER A 26 -3.65 -0.84 7.73
CA SER A 26 -5.07 -0.50 7.77
C SER A 26 -5.48 0.42 6.62
N VAL A 27 -6.78 0.46 6.34
CA VAL A 27 -7.39 1.43 5.43
C VAL A 27 -7.21 2.85 5.95
N TYR A 28 -7.23 3.03 7.28
CA TYR A 28 -7.03 4.33 7.90
C TYR A 28 -5.62 4.88 7.65
N ASP A 29 -4.57 4.07 7.88
CA ASP A 29 -3.18 4.45 7.57
C ASP A 29 -3.03 4.84 6.08
N ALA A 30 -3.67 4.08 5.18
CA ALA A 30 -3.62 4.37 3.75
C ALA A 30 -4.34 5.68 3.40
N LEU A 31 -5.49 5.94 4.02
CA LEU A 31 -6.26 7.17 3.82
C LEU A 31 -5.52 8.39 4.36
N ASP A 32 -4.96 8.30 5.57
CA ASP A 32 -4.15 9.36 6.18
C ASP A 32 -2.97 9.72 5.27
N TYR A 33 -2.25 8.72 4.76
CA TYR A 33 -1.18 8.94 3.80
C TYR A 33 -1.64 9.62 2.52
N LEU A 34 -2.80 9.21 1.97
CA LEU A 34 -3.41 9.89 0.81
C LEU A 34 -3.73 11.36 1.11
N GLU A 35 -4.22 11.65 2.31
CA GLU A 35 -4.72 12.98 2.69
C GLU A 35 -3.63 13.94 3.17
N HIS A 36 -2.52 13.44 3.73
CA HIS A 36 -1.48 14.27 4.35
C HIS A 36 -0.16 14.22 3.58
N GLU A 37 0.30 13.04 3.19
CA GLU A 37 1.66 12.83 2.67
C GLU A 37 1.72 12.62 1.15
N TRP A 38 0.57 12.45 0.49
CA TRP A 38 0.54 12.13 -0.94
C TRP A 38 1.07 13.27 -1.81
N PRO A 39 2.13 13.05 -2.59
CA PRO A 39 2.79 14.10 -3.36
C PRO A 39 2.04 14.47 -4.65
N LEU A 40 1.27 13.54 -5.23
CA LEU A 40 0.65 13.68 -6.55
C LEU A 40 -0.87 13.76 -6.45
N ARG A 41 -1.40 14.91 -6.01
CA ARG A 41 -2.85 15.14 -5.75
C ARG A 41 -3.75 15.21 -6.99
N ARG A 42 -3.20 15.07 -8.21
CA ARG A 42 -3.94 15.27 -9.48
C ARG A 42 -4.34 13.98 -10.20
N GLY A 43 -4.00 12.79 -9.69
CA GLY A 43 -4.33 11.52 -10.34
C GLY A 43 -5.82 11.14 -10.22
N GLU A 44 -6.40 10.57 -11.27
CA GLU A 44 -7.76 10.03 -11.21
C GLU A 44 -7.82 8.81 -10.28
N ARG A 45 -6.81 7.92 -10.29
CA ARG A 45 -6.78 6.80 -9.34
C ARG A 45 -6.54 7.26 -7.91
N TYR A 46 -5.84 8.37 -7.67
CA TYR A 46 -5.74 8.97 -6.34
C TYR A 46 -7.13 9.33 -5.79
N LYS A 47 -7.95 10.04 -6.56
CA LYS A 47 -9.33 10.38 -6.15
C LYS A 47 -10.15 9.13 -5.87
N LYS A 48 -10.06 8.12 -6.75
CA LYS A 48 -10.73 6.84 -6.56
C LYS A 48 -10.25 6.13 -5.29
N ALA A 49 -8.94 6.12 -5.01
CA ALA A 49 -8.39 5.49 -3.81
C ALA A 49 -8.92 6.15 -2.53
N VAL A 50 -8.96 7.49 -2.46
CA VAL A 50 -9.52 8.23 -1.32
C VAL A 50 -11.00 7.87 -1.13
N ASP A 51 -11.79 7.90 -2.21
CA ASP A 51 -13.22 7.57 -2.17
C ASP A 51 -13.48 6.15 -1.69
N LYS A 52 -12.72 5.16 -2.20
CA LYS A 52 -12.83 3.76 -1.78
C LYS A 52 -12.37 3.53 -0.35
N CYS A 53 -11.29 4.18 0.09
CA CYS A 53 -10.82 4.06 1.48
C CYS A 53 -11.84 4.63 2.47
N ARG A 54 -12.41 5.81 2.17
CA ARG A 54 -13.51 6.39 2.96
C ARG A 54 -14.75 5.50 2.97
N GLY A 55 -15.12 4.95 1.80
CA GLY A 55 -16.22 4.00 1.68
C GLY A 55 -16.03 2.75 2.53
N ALA A 56 -14.80 2.24 2.63
CA ALA A 56 -14.49 1.07 3.45
C ALA A 56 -14.55 1.35 4.95
N LEU A 57 -14.11 2.53 5.40
CA LEU A 57 -14.25 2.94 6.82
C LEU A 57 -15.71 3.12 7.23
N SER A 58 -16.57 3.51 6.29
CA SER A 58 -18.02 3.64 6.51
C SER A 58 -18.80 2.35 6.21
N TRP A 59 -18.13 1.21 6.00
CA TRP A 59 -18.74 -0.10 5.64
C TRP A 59 -19.56 -0.11 4.34
N PHE A 60 -19.42 0.90 3.48
CA PHE A 60 -20.08 0.98 2.18
C PHE A 60 -19.30 0.28 1.06
N ALA A 61 -18.01 -0.01 1.28
CA ALA A 61 -17.16 -0.70 0.33
C ALA A 61 -16.35 -1.81 1.02
N PRO A 62 -16.09 -2.94 0.32
CA PRO A 62 -15.20 -3.96 0.85
C PRO A 62 -13.75 -3.45 0.90
N VAL A 63 -13.04 -3.85 1.96
CA VAL A 63 -11.62 -3.51 2.20
C VAL A 63 -10.71 -3.89 1.05
N GLU A 64 -10.98 -5.02 0.39
CA GLU A 64 -10.19 -5.48 -0.74
C GLU A 64 -10.25 -4.48 -1.91
N VAL A 65 -11.42 -3.89 -2.18
CA VAL A 65 -11.56 -2.87 -3.23
C VAL A 65 -10.83 -1.58 -2.86
N ALA A 66 -10.85 -1.17 -1.59
CA ALA A 66 -10.06 -0.04 -1.11
C ALA A 66 -8.54 -0.30 -1.29
N ARG A 67 -8.10 -1.52 -0.95
CA ARG A 67 -6.72 -1.96 -1.11
C ARG A 67 -6.27 -1.91 -2.57
N GLU A 68 -7.06 -2.47 -3.48
CA GLU A 68 -6.76 -2.49 -4.90
C GLU A 68 -6.73 -1.07 -5.50
N ALA A 69 -7.67 -0.21 -5.11
CA ALA A 69 -7.67 1.18 -5.54
C ALA A 69 -6.43 1.94 -5.05
N PHE A 70 -6.01 1.71 -3.81
CA PHE A 70 -4.79 2.28 -3.24
C PHE A 70 -3.53 1.82 -3.99
N ILE A 71 -3.40 0.51 -4.24
CA ILE A 71 -2.31 -0.07 -5.04
C ILE A 71 -2.26 0.59 -6.43
N ALA A 72 -3.40 0.71 -7.10
CA ALA A 72 -3.48 1.28 -8.43
C ALA A 72 -3.08 2.78 -8.44
N ALA A 73 -3.39 3.52 -7.37
CA ALA A 73 -2.92 4.90 -7.20
C ALA A 73 -1.40 4.97 -6.99
N CYS A 74 -0.82 4.06 -6.20
CA CYS A 74 0.64 3.98 -6.01
C CYS A 74 1.36 3.68 -7.33
N LEU A 75 0.85 2.75 -8.12
CA LEU A 75 1.42 2.42 -9.43
C LEU A 75 1.37 3.63 -10.39
N GLU A 76 0.30 4.43 -10.39
CA GLU A 76 0.25 5.68 -11.17
C GLU A 76 1.25 6.73 -10.71
N ALA A 77 1.44 6.82 -9.40
CA ALA A 77 2.36 7.77 -8.80
C ALA A 77 3.83 7.37 -8.99
N GLY A 78 4.12 6.24 -9.66
CA GLY A 78 5.47 5.70 -9.80
C GLY A 78 6.01 5.11 -8.49
N MET A 79 5.13 4.72 -7.57
CA MET A 79 5.44 4.09 -6.29
C MET A 79 5.14 2.59 -6.39
N PRO A 80 6.12 1.76 -6.80
CA PRO A 80 5.88 0.33 -6.97
C PRO A 80 5.59 -0.36 -5.64
N LEU A 81 4.76 -1.40 -5.71
CA LEU A 81 4.56 -2.30 -4.59
C LEU A 81 5.83 -3.10 -4.30
N VAL A 82 6.18 -3.18 -3.03
CA VAL A 82 7.23 -4.06 -2.53
C VAL A 82 6.56 -5.37 -2.12
N MET A 83 6.56 -6.36 -3.00
CA MET A 83 6.20 -7.72 -2.59
C MET A 83 7.24 -8.19 -1.57
N THR A 84 6.81 -8.36 -0.33
CA THR A 84 7.58 -9.13 0.64
C THR A 84 7.46 -10.57 0.24
N ALA A 85 8.40 -11.04 -0.59
CA ALA A 85 8.71 -12.46 -0.56
C ALA A 85 9.01 -12.82 0.91
N PRO A 86 8.53 -13.96 1.44
CA PRO A 86 9.12 -14.50 2.65
C PRO A 86 10.64 -14.55 2.42
N PRO A 87 11.47 -14.29 3.45
CA PRO A 87 12.92 -14.30 3.29
C PRO A 87 13.32 -15.63 2.66
N SER A 88 13.53 -15.61 1.35
CA SER A 88 14.06 -16.75 0.62
C SER A 88 15.50 -16.78 1.05
N MET A 89 15.77 -17.65 2.01
CA MET A 89 17.11 -17.96 2.50
C MET A 89 17.93 -18.44 1.30
N GLY A 90 18.56 -17.49 0.64
CA GLY A 90 19.44 -17.71 -0.49
C GLY A 90 20.73 -18.30 0.04
N ASN A 91 20.83 -19.63 0.05
CA ASN A 91 22.09 -20.32 0.23
C ASN A 91 22.88 -20.23 -1.08
N ALA A 92 23.43 -19.04 -1.35
CA ALA A 92 24.41 -18.83 -2.41
C ALA A 92 25.78 -19.32 -1.89
N ASN A 93 26.01 -20.64 -1.92
CA ASN A 93 27.36 -21.18 -1.76
C ASN A 93 27.86 -21.68 -3.11
N ILE A 94 28.08 -20.74 -4.01
CA ILE A 94 29.00 -20.92 -5.14
C ILE A 94 30.43 -20.83 -4.60
N ARG A 95 31.06 -21.97 -4.36
CA ARG A 95 32.53 -22.07 -4.39
C ARG A 95 32.91 -23.09 -5.45
N ALA A 96 33.18 -22.56 -6.64
CA ALA A 96 34.08 -23.19 -7.60
C ALA A 96 35.54 -23.13 -7.07
N SER A 97 36.40 -23.94 -7.69
CA SER A 97 37.87 -24.05 -7.53
C SER A 97 38.30 -25.00 -6.39
N ALA A 98 39.16 -26.01 -6.61
CA ALA A 98 40.06 -26.35 -7.72
C ALA A 98 40.32 -27.85 -7.73
#